data_AF-A0A5C9BK23-F1
#
_entry.id   AF-A0A5C9BK23-F1
#
_cell.length_a   1.000
_cell.length_b   1.000
_cell.length_c   1.000
_cell.angle_alpha   90.00
_cell.angle_beta   90.00
_cell.angle_gamma   90.00
#
_symmetry.space_group_name_H-M   'P 1'
#
loop_
_entity.id
_entity.type
_entity.pdbx_description
1 polymer ?
#
loop_
_entity_poly.entity_id
_entity_poly.type
_entity_poly.pdbx_seq_one_letter_code
_entity_poly.pdbx_strand_id
1 'polypeptide(L)'
;MDLPPEISRKGSGVSQKDFGNIVVTGGDLREQMRKFEASLISKALEEAGGDRKAAAQKLGIGLSSLYRKMEELADTGIAGASA
;
A
#
# COMPACT_ATOMS: atom_id res chain seq x y z
N MET A 1 19.53 26.33 33.17
CA MET A 1 19.03 26.02 31.83
C MET A 1 19.40 24.59 31.55
N ASP A 2 18.50 23.64 31.81
CA ASP A 2 18.77 22.25 31.47
C ASP A 2 17.55 21.70 30.72
N LEU A 3 17.72 21.57 29.40
CA LEU A 3 16.75 21.00 28.48
C LEU A 3 17.23 19.57 28.16
N PRO A 4 16.46 18.51 28.50
CA PRO A 4 16.84 17.15 28.16
C PRO A 4 16.75 16.89 26.63
N PRO A 5 17.76 16.24 26.03
CA PRO A 5 17.89 16.05 24.59
C PRO A 5 17.34 14.69 24.14
N GLU A 6 16.03 14.47 24.19
CA GLU A 6 15.44 13.33 23.48
C GLU A 6 14.17 13.75 22.75
N ILE A 7 14.39 14.42 21.62
CA ILE A 7 13.44 14.50 20.51
C ILE A 7 12.82 13.12 20.25
N SER A 8 11.61 12.98 20.76
CA SER A 8 10.55 12.05 20.39
C SER A 8 10.51 11.78 18.88
N ARG A 9 11.33 10.85 18.40
CA ARG A 9 11.27 10.31 17.04
C ARG A 9 10.96 8.82 17.09
N LYS A 10 9.78 8.47 17.60
CA LYS A 10 9.17 7.15 17.36
C LYS A 10 8.36 7.23 16.07
N GLY A 11 9.05 7.45 14.96
CA GLY A 11 8.55 7.12 13.63
C GLY A 11 8.99 5.69 13.34
N SER A 12 8.10 4.74 13.54
CA SER A 12 8.33 3.31 13.27
C SER A 12 8.86 3.15 11.86
N GLY A 13 10.14 2.80 11.75
CA GLY A 13 10.80 2.53 10.47
C GLY A 13 10.11 1.37 9.78
N VAL A 14 9.45 1.65 8.65
CA VAL A 14 9.14 0.62 7.66
C VAL A 14 10.49 0.07 7.22
N SER A 15 10.80 -1.16 7.61
CA SER A 15 12.00 -1.85 7.15
C SER A 15 11.91 -1.96 5.63
N GLN A 16 12.80 -1.27 4.95
CA GLN A 16 13.00 -1.24 3.50
C GLN A 16 13.28 -2.64 2.86
N LYS A 17 13.21 -3.72 3.65
CA LYS A 17 13.59 -5.08 3.29
C LYS A 17 12.46 -5.92 2.68
N ASP A 18 11.21 -5.50 2.76
CA ASP A 18 10.06 -6.28 2.22
C ASP A 18 9.75 -6.01 0.74
N PHE A 19 10.39 -5.02 0.11
CA PHE A 19 10.17 -4.66 -1.29
C PHE A 19 11.04 -5.45 -2.30
N GLY A 20 11.88 -6.38 -1.80
CA GLY A 20 13.03 -6.90 -2.54
C GLY A 20 12.81 -8.13 -3.44
N ASN A 21 11.61 -8.71 -3.50
CA ASN A 21 11.37 -9.90 -4.33
C ASN A 21 10.03 -9.82 -5.05
N ILE A 22 9.92 -8.91 -6.02
CA ILE A 22 8.87 -8.97 -7.05
C ILE A 22 9.41 -9.81 -8.19
N VAL A 23 8.92 -11.03 -8.33
CA VAL A 23 9.13 -11.84 -9.52
C VAL A 23 8.25 -11.25 -10.62
N VAL A 24 8.85 -10.45 -11.50
CA VAL A 24 8.15 -9.80 -12.62
C VAL A 24 7.90 -10.83 -13.71
N THR A 25 6.67 -11.33 -13.81
CA THR A 25 6.24 -12.26 -14.86
C THR A 25 5.44 -11.52 -15.93
N GLY A 26 6.11 -10.92 -16.91
CA GLY A 26 5.52 -10.40 -18.17
C GLY A 26 4.58 -9.18 -18.06
N GLY A 27 4.43 -8.46 -19.19
CA GLY A 27 3.57 -7.28 -19.35
C GLY A 27 4.31 -5.94 -19.32
N ASP A 28 3.72 -4.89 -19.88
CA ASP A 28 4.27 -3.53 -19.87
C ASP A 28 4.40 -2.96 -18.45
N LEU A 29 5.28 -1.97 -18.26
CA LEU A 29 5.52 -1.31 -16.97
C LEU A 29 4.21 -0.86 -16.28
N ARG A 30 3.26 -0.36 -17.08
CA ARG A 30 1.95 0.08 -16.59
C ARG A 30 1.17 -1.07 -15.94
N GLU A 31 1.23 -2.26 -16.51
CA GLU A 31 0.55 -3.42 -15.96
C GLU A 31 1.21 -3.92 -14.68
N GLN A 32 2.55 -3.95 -14.66
CA GLN A 32 3.31 -4.35 -13.48
C GLN A 32 3.05 -3.41 -12.30
N MET A 33 3.05 -2.10 -12.55
CA MET A 33 2.76 -1.10 -11.53
C MET A 33 1.34 -1.25 -10.98
N ARG A 34 0.35 -1.56 -11.83
CA ARG A 34 -1.02 -1.85 -11.37
C ARG A 34 -1.08 -3.07 -10.47
N LYS A 35 -0.47 -4.19 -10.86
CA LYS A 35 -0.44 -5.43 -10.04
C LYS A 35 0.24 -5.19 -8.69
N PHE A 36 1.32 -4.41 -8.69
CA PHE A 36 2.02 -4.03 -7.48
C PHE A 36 1.17 -3.13 -6.57
N GLU A 37 0.55 -2.09 -7.12
CA GLU A 37 -0.35 -1.22 -6.35
C GLU A 37 -1.54 -2.00 -5.78
N ALA A 38 -2.15 -2.91 -6.56
CA ALA A 38 -3.22 -3.79 -6.11
C ALA A 38 -2.79 -4.63 -4.90
N SER A 39 -1.62 -5.27 -5.00
CA SER A 39 -1.05 -6.10 -3.94
C SER A 39 -0.81 -5.30 -2.64
N LEU A 40 -0.26 -4.09 -2.76
CA LEU A 40 -0.04 -3.22 -1.60
C LEU A 40 -1.36 -2.81 -0.93
N ILE A 41 -2.37 -2.44 -1.72
CA ILE A 41 -3.68 -2.04 -1.19
C ILE A 41 -4.37 -3.21 -0.50
N SER A 42 -4.38 -4.39 -1.12
CA SER A 42 -4.96 -5.60 -0.54
C SER A 42 -4.26 -5.97 0.77
N LYS A 43 -2.92 -5.96 0.79
CA LYS A 43 -2.15 -6.23 2.01
C LYS A 43 -2.46 -5.23 3.11
N ALA A 44 -2.49 -3.95 2.81
CA ALA A 44 -2.80 -2.91 3.78
C ALA A 44 -4.23 -3.04 4.35
N LEU A 45 -5.21 -3.44 3.53
CA LEU A 45 -6.57 -3.71 3.97
C LEU A 45 -6.67 -4.94 4.85
N GLU A 46 -5.97 -6.03 4.49
CA GLU A 46 -5.93 -7.26 5.28
C GLU A 46 -5.31 -7.00 6.66
N GLU A 47 -4.17 -6.31 6.71
CA GLU A 47 -3.52 -5.94 7.96
C GLU A 47 -4.33 -4.92 8.79
N ALA A 48 -5.20 -4.14 8.14
CA ALA A 48 -6.12 -3.21 8.79
C ALA A 48 -7.45 -3.87 9.20
N GLY A 49 -7.64 -5.17 8.96
CA GLY A 49 -8.90 -5.86 9.25
C GLY A 49 -10.09 -5.31 8.46
N GLY A 50 -9.86 -4.77 7.26
CA GLY A 50 -10.88 -4.16 6.41
C GLY A 50 -11.14 -2.68 6.68
N ASP A 51 -10.49 -2.05 7.66
CA ASP A 51 -10.60 -0.61 7.89
C ASP A 51 -9.82 0.18 6.83
N ARG A 52 -10.56 0.81 5.91
CA ARG A 52 -10.03 1.62 4.81
C ARG A 52 -9.25 2.85 5.30
N LYS A 53 -9.64 3.45 6.44
CA LYS A 53 -8.95 4.60 7.02
C LYS A 53 -7.62 4.19 7.62
N ALA A 54 -7.57 3.03 8.27
CA ALA A 54 -6.33 2.47 8.78
C ALA A 54 -5.41 2.03 7.63
N ALA A 55 -5.95 1.39 6.57
CA ALA A 55 -5.19 1.02 5.38
C ALA A 55 -4.60 2.25 4.66
N ALA A 56 -5.38 3.33 4.48
CA ALA A 56 -4.91 4.57 3.86
C ALA A 56 -3.76 5.20 4.66
N GLN A 57 -3.89 5.27 5.99
CA GLN A 57 -2.82 5.73 6.87
C GLN A 57 -1.57 4.87 6.77
N LYS A 58 -1.73 3.55 6.69
CA LYS A 58 -0.63 2.60 6.56
C LYS A 58 0.11 2.74 5.23
N LEU A 59 -0.63 3.04 4.16
CA LEU A 59 -0.08 3.34 2.83
C LEU A 59 0.47 4.77 2.72
N GLY A 60 0.24 5.64 3.71
CA GLY A 60 0.68 7.04 3.67
C GLY A 60 -0.08 7.89 2.64
N ILE A 61 -1.31 7.50 2.27
CA ILE A 61 -2.14 8.22 1.30
C ILE A 61 -3.43 8.73 1.95
N GLY A 62 -4.06 9.72 1.32
CA GLY A 62 -5.39 10.17 1.74
C GLY A 62 -6.46 9.11 1.48
N LEU A 63 -7.51 9.08 2.31
CA LEU A 63 -8.69 8.22 2.13
C LEU A 63 -9.27 8.33 0.70
N SER A 64 -9.42 9.56 0.20
CA SER A 64 -9.93 9.80 -1.15
C SER A 64 -9.02 9.20 -2.23
N SER A 65 -7.70 9.22 -2.03
CA SER A 65 -6.74 8.60 -2.96
C SER A 65 -6.83 7.08 -2.92
N LEU A 66 -7.02 6.49 -1.73
CA LEU A 66 -7.23 5.05 -1.59
C LEU A 66 -8.50 4.62 -2.34
N TYR A 67 -9.61 5.34 -2.14
CA TYR A 67 -10.87 5.06 -2.85
C TYR A 67 -10.72 5.13 -4.37
N ARG A 68 -10.08 6.19 -4.89
CA ARG A 68 -9.83 6.30 -6.34
C ARG A 68 -9.02 5.12 -6.87
N LYS A 69 -7.95 4.74 -6.17
CA LYS A 69 -7.15 3.57 -6.57
C LYS A 69 -7.97 2.28 -6.53
N MET A 70 -8.82 2.08 -5.52
CA MET A 70 -9.71 0.91 -5.43
C MET A 70 -10.74 0.87 -6.55
N GLU A 71 -11.33 2.01 -6.92
CA GLU A 71 -12.25 2.12 -8.06
C GLU A 71 -11.53 1.80 -9.38
N GLU A 72 -10.35 2.39 -9.62
CA GLU A 72 -9.55 2.10 -10.82
C GLU A 72 -9.15 0.62 -10.91
N LEU A 73 -8.86 -0.03 -9.78
CA LEU A 73 -8.56 -1.46 -9.70
C LEU A 73 -9.78 -2.33 -9.99
N ALA A 74 -10.98 -1.91 -9.54
CA ALA A 74 -12.24 -2.61 -9.80
C ALA A 74 -12.65 -2.49 -11.28
N ASP A 75 -12.49 -1.30 -11.86
CA ASP A 75 -12.81 -1.00 -13.26
C ASP A 75 -11.88 -1.73 -14.24
N THR A 76 -10.61 -1.88 -13.87
CA THR A 76 -9.61 -2.57 -14.70
C THR A 76 -9.63 -4.11 -14.61
N GLY A 77 -10.60 -4.69 -13.90
CA GLY A 77 -10.96 -6.11 -14.05
C GLY A 77 -9.96 -7.11 -13.47
N ILE A 78 -9.24 -6.78 -12.38
CA ILE A 78 -8.49 -7.80 -11.62
C ILE A 78 -9.42 -8.64 -10.72
N ALA A 79 -10.71 -8.28 -10.63
CA ALA A 79 -11.77 -9.04 -9.95
C ALA A 79 -12.36 -10.18 -10.80
N GLY A 80 -11.73 -10.54 -11.93
CA GLY A 80 -12.30 -11.44 -12.95
C GLY A 80 -11.44 -12.64 -13.36
N ALA A 81 -10.50 -13.12 -12.54
CA ALA A 81 -9.84 -14.41 -12.78
C ALA A 81 -10.57 -15.52 -12.01
N SER A 82 -11.72 -15.93 -12.53
CA SER A 82 -12.33 -17.23 -12.24
C SER A 82 -12.74 -17.83 -13.59
N ALA A 83 -11.87 -18.69 -14.11
CA ALA A 83 -12.14 -19.62 -15.20
C ALA A 83 -11.39 -20.92 -14.89
#